data_AF-A0A2S6R1F8-F1
#
_entry.id   AF-A0A2S6R1F8-F1
#
_cell.length_a   1.000
_cell.length_b   1.000
_cell.length_c   1.000
_cell.angle_alpha   90.00
_cell.angle_beta   90.00
_cell.angle_gamma   90.00
#
_symmetry.space_group_name_H-M   'P 1'
#
loop_
_entity.id
_entity.type
_entity.pdbx_description
1 polymer ?
#
loop_
_entity_poly.entity_id
_entity_poly.type
_entity_poly.pdbx_seq_one_letter_code
_entity_poly.pdbx_strand_id
1 'polypeptide(L)'
;MTHTYPGMIARRAVSKQPTFFSFLNANVVRRAGIVALILGTALTLANQSGAVFGGGKVQLLPLVLVYATPFIVVAVSQILGIRRAHLDALGVQALPREKFVTTAVSHAIPLRSVAMGLIVGSVNTSIVVFAALMDGADLANLPAALIGQAFVLPMLFGLISQAISYRRAARLIAGRRQIEAAAMGK
;
A
#
# COMPACT_ATOMS: atom_id res chain seq x y z
N MET A 1 -44.45 30.17 -1.77
CA MET A 1 -43.21 30.97 -1.81
C MET A 1 -42.53 30.80 -0.45
N THR A 2 -41.33 30.29 -0.25
CA THR A 2 -40.20 29.91 -1.11
C THR A 2 -39.38 28.89 -0.29
N HIS A 3 -39.06 27.74 -0.88
CA HIS A 3 -38.16 26.74 -0.31
C HIS A 3 -36.77 27.35 -0.10
N THR A 4 -36.32 27.50 1.14
CA THR A 4 -34.92 27.81 1.44
C THR A 4 -34.15 26.51 1.63
N TYR A 5 -33.42 26.13 0.59
CA TYR A 5 -32.54 24.95 0.59
C TYR A 5 -31.43 25.10 1.64
N PRO A 6 -31.21 24.12 2.54
CA PRO A 6 -30.05 24.07 3.44
C PRO A 6 -28.77 23.60 2.71
N GLY A 7 -28.58 24.01 1.45
CA GLY A 7 -27.46 23.56 0.60
C GLY A 7 -26.15 24.31 0.84
N MET A 8 -26.19 25.50 1.46
CA MET A 8 -24.99 26.35 1.62
C MET A 8 -24.17 26.07 2.89
N ILE A 9 -24.76 25.48 3.93
CA ILE A 9 -24.02 25.14 5.17
C ILE A 9 -23.26 23.81 4.99
N ALA A 10 -23.77 22.88 4.16
CA ALA A 10 -23.11 21.61 3.89
C ALA A 10 -21.84 21.74 3.03
N ARG A 11 -21.70 22.77 2.17
CA ARG A 11 -20.51 22.95 1.32
C ARG A 11 -19.25 23.39 2.06
N ARG A 12 -19.37 24.06 3.21
CA ARG A 12 -18.20 24.46 4.01
C ARG A 12 -17.63 23.35 4.91
N ALA A 13 -18.36 22.25 5.10
CA ALA A 13 -17.87 21.08 5.84
C ALA A 13 -17.05 20.10 4.98
N VAL A 14 -17.02 20.29 3.65
CA VAL A 14 -16.31 19.41 2.69
C VAL A 14 -14.85 19.81 2.46
N SER A 15 -14.35 20.89 3.08
CA SER A 15 -12.99 21.42 2.82
C SER A 15 -11.87 20.81 3.67
N LYS A 16 -12.17 19.85 4.56
CA LYS A 16 -11.14 19.13 5.35
C LYS A 16 -11.28 17.61 5.24
N GLN A 17 -11.55 17.08 4.05
CA GLN A 17 -11.22 15.68 3.85
C GLN A 17 -9.69 15.52 3.95
N PRO A 18 -9.18 14.63 4.83
CA PRO A 18 -7.75 14.42 4.97
C PRO A 18 -7.15 14.01 3.62
N THR A 19 -6.18 14.80 3.15
CA THR A 19 -5.47 14.53 1.89
C THR A 19 -4.68 13.23 2.00
N PHE A 20 -4.36 12.59 0.87
CA PHE A 20 -3.60 11.33 0.87
C PHE A 20 -2.31 11.41 1.72
N PHE A 21 -1.58 12.53 1.60
CA PHE A 21 -0.36 12.78 2.36
C PHE A 21 -0.57 13.00 3.86
N SER A 22 -1.76 13.38 4.31
CA SER A 22 -2.05 13.54 5.75
C SER A 22 -1.98 12.22 6.52
N PHE A 23 -2.10 11.09 5.82
CA PHE A 23 -1.96 9.75 6.41
C PHE A 23 -0.52 9.22 6.35
N LEU A 24 0.38 9.91 5.65
CA LEU A 24 1.81 9.60 5.65
C LEU A 24 2.41 10.10 6.97
N ASN A 25 2.59 9.19 7.92
CA ASN A 25 3.23 9.51 9.20
C ASN A 25 4.53 8.72 9.39
N ALA A 26 5.32 9.13 10.39
CA ALA A 26 6.59 8.46 10.72
C ALA A 26 6.43 6.94 10.97
N ASN A 27 5.26 6.50 11.48
CA ASN A 27 4.99 5.09 11.70
C ASN A 27 4.79 4.31 10.39
N VAL A 28 4.11 4.89 9.40
CA VAL A 28 3.96 4.31 8.06
C VAL A 28 5.31 4.22 7.38
N VAL A 29 6.08 5.32 7.39
CA VAL A 29 7.43 5.37 6.80
C VAL A 29 8.35 4.35 7.47
N ARG A 30 8.39 4.29 8.80
CA ARG A 30 9.22 3.33 9.54
C ARG A 30 8.87 1.88 9.19
N ARG A 31 7.58 1.54 9.14
CA ARG A 31 7.15 0.17 8.81
C ARG A 31 7.44 -0.19 7.36
N ALA A 32 7.14 0.72 6.44
CA ALA A 32 7.48 0.54 5.03
C ALA A 32 8.99 0.37 4.85
N GLY A 33 9.81 1.17 5.55
CA GLY A 33 11.27 1.06 5.56
C GLY A 33 11.76 -0.30 6.09
N ILE A 34 11.25 -0.77 7.22
CA ILE A 34 11.62 -2.10 7.76
C ILE A 34 11.27 -3.21 6.78
N VAL A 35 10.05 -3.20 6.23
CA VAL A 35 9.62 -4.22 5.27
C VAL A 35 10.46 -4.16 3.99
N ALA A 36 10.74 -2.96 3.49
CA ALA A 36 11.58 -2.76 2.32
C ALA A 36 13.02 -3.23 2.53
N LEU A 37 13.59 -3.01 3.73
CA LEU A 37 14.92 -3.50 4.06
C LEU A 37 14.96 -5.04 4.09
N ILE A 38 14.00 -5.67 4.75
CA ILE A 38 13.94 -7.15 4.86
C ILE A 38 13.74 -7.78 3.47
N LEU A 39 12.71 -7.33 2.74
CA LEU A 39 12.41 -7.86 1.41
C LEU A 39 13.50 -7.51 0.40
N GLY A 40 14.01 -6.29 0.46
CA GLY A 40 15.07 -5.82 -0.41
C GLY A 40 16.35 -6.63 -0.24
N THR A 41 16.73 -6.94 0.99
CA THR A 41 17.87 -7.80 1.28
C THR A 41 17.65 -9.21 0.76
N ALA A 42 16.48 -9.81 1.04
CA ALA A 42 16.14 -11.16 0.58
C ALA A 42 16.12 -11.26 -0.95
N LEU A 43 15.52 -10.29 -1.64
CA LEU A 43 15.46 -10.23 -3.09
C LEU A 43 16.82 -9.94 -3.72
N THR A 44 17.66 -9.13 -3.08
CA THR A 44 19.04 -8.90 -3.53
C THR A 44 19.83 -10.20 -3.48
N LEU A 45 19.73 -10.94 -2.37
CA LEU A 45 20.38 -12.24 -2.24
C LEU A 45 19.85 -13.25 -3.25
N ALA A 46 18.54 -13.27 -3.53
CA ALA A 46 17.95 -14.19 -4.51
C ALA A 46 18.34 -13.84 -5.96
N ASN A 47 18.32 -12.55 -6.32
CA ASN A 47 18.44 -12.11 -7.71
C ASN A 47 19.88 -11.75 -8.12
N GLN A 48 20.75 -11.41 -7.17
CA GLN A 48 22.14 -10.99 -7.42
C GLN A 48 23.14 -11.70 -6.49
N SER A 49 22.84 -12.94 -6.05
CA SER A 49 23.74 -13.74 -5.19
C SER A 49 25.18 -13.76 -5.69
N GLY A 50 25.38 -13.99 -7.00
CA GLY A 50 26.71 -13.99 -7.62
C GLY A 50 27.47 -12.68 -7.43
N ALA A 51 26.79 -11.53 -7.50
CA ALA A 51 27.42 -10.23 -7.25
C ALA A 51 27.71 -9.99 -5.75
N VAL A 52 26.83 -10.47 -4.86
CA VAL A 52 26.99 -10.35 -3.40
C VAL A 52 28.19 -11.16 -2.91
N PHE A 53 28.39 -12.37 -3.44
CA PHE A 53 29.52 -13.24 -3.07
C PHE A 53 30.79 -13.01 -3.91
N GLY A 54 30.85 -11.89 -4.66
CA GLY A 54 32.06 -11.44 -5.36
C GLY A 54 32.31 -12.05 -6.74
N GLY A 55 31.42 -12.91 -7.24
CA GLY A 55 31.51 -13.55 -8.55
C GLY A 55 30.92 -12.74 -9.71
N GLY A 56 30.41 -11.52 -9.49
CA GLY A 56 29.75 -10.72 -10.51
C GLY A 56 29.70 -9.22 -10.21
N LYS A 57 29.29 -8.42 -11.20
CA LYS A 57 29.09 -6.97 -11.05
C LYS A 57 27.72 -6.69 -10.44
N VAL A 58 27.67 -5.80 -9.44
CA VAL A 58 26.41 -5.31 -8.85
C VAL A 58 25.68 -4.45 -9.87
N GLN A 59 24.42 -4.78 -10.15
CA GLN A 59 23.57 -3.95 -11.01
C GLN A 59 22.83 -2.94 -10.12
N LEU A 60 23.30 -1.69 -10.14
CA LEU A 60 22.79 -0.61 -9.27
C LEU A 60 21.30 -0.33 -9.46
N LEU A 61 20.82 -0.29 -10.72
CA LEU A 61 19.43 0.03 -11.01
C LEU A 61 18.45 -1.03 -10.44
N PRO A 62 18.62 -2.33 -10.74
CA PRO A 62 17.82 -3.39 -10.10
C PRO A 62 17.96 -3.42 -8.58
N LEU A 63 19.16 -3.12 -8.05
CA LEU A 63 19.39 -3.05 -6.61
C LEU A 63 18.51 -1.97 -5.97
N VAL A 64 18.51 -0.75 -6.50
CA VAL A 64 17.67 0.35 -5.99
C VAL A 64 16.18 -0.01 -6.06
N LEU A 65 15.72 -0.57 -7.18
CA LEU A 65 14.32 -0.96 -7.38
C LEU A 65 13.87 -2.05 -6.39
N VAL A 66 14.76 -2.97 -6.05
CA VAL A 66 14.51 -4.04 -5.08
C VAL A 66 14.17 -3.51 -3.68
N TYR A 67 14.65 -2.33 -3.30
CA TYR A 67 14.28 -1.67 -2.04
C TYR A 67 13.16 -0.64 -2.22
N ALA A 68 13.21 0.17 -3.29
CA ALA A 68 12.26 1.26 -3.51
C ALA A 68 10.84 0.74 -3.76
N THR A 69 10.70 -0.33 -4.56
CA THR A 69 9.40 -0.91 -4.91
C THR A 69 8.63 -1.40 -3.68
N PRO A 70 9.16 -2.29 -2.82
CA PRO A 70 8.43 -2.72 -1.64
C PRO A 70 8.16 -1.57 -0.65
N PHE A 71 9.05 -0.57 -0.56
CA PHE A 71 8.81 0.62 0.26
C PHE A 71 7.55 1.36 -0.20
N ILE A 72 7.47 1.71 -1.49
CA ILE A 72 6.36 2.46 -2.08
C ILE A 72 5.06 1.65 -1.95
N VAL A 73 5.09 0.37 -2.33
CA VAL A 73 3.92 -0.53 -2.26
C VAL A 73 3.38 -0.57 -0.84
N VAL A 74 4.23 -0.81 0.15
CA VAL A 74 3.79 -0.91 1.55
C VAL A 74 3.26 0.44 2.02
N ALA A 75 3.98 1.53 1.81
CA ALA A 75 3.57 2.86 2.27
C ALA A 75 2.20 3.26 1.70
N VAL A 76 2.02 3.17 0.38
CA VAL A 76 0.74 3.51 -0.26
C VAL A 76 -0.37 2.59 0.20
N SER A 77 -0.10 1.29 0.34
CA SER A 77 -1.09 0.33 0.82
C SER A 77 -1.53 0.62 2.26
N GLN A 78 -0.61 1.02 3.15
CA GLN A 78 -0.99 1.43 4.50
C GLN A 78 -1.89 2.67 4.48
N ILE A 79 -1.54 3.68 3.66
CA ILE A 79 -2.34 4.90 3.49
C ILE A 79 -3.75 4.57 2.98
N LEU A 80 -3.87 3.72 1.95
CA LEU A 80 -5.15 3.31 1.39
C LEU A 80 -6.01 2.55 2.40
N GLY A 81 -5.39 1.73 3.26
CA GLY A 81 -6.07 1.04 4.35
C GLY A 81 -6.60 2.00 5.42
N ILE A 82 -5.76 2.94 5.87
CA ILE A 82 -6.14 3.95 6.87
C ILE A 82 -7.24 4.86 6.34
N ARG A 83 -7.10 5.38 5.12
CA ARG A 83 -8.10 6.26 4.49
C ARG A 83 -9.46 5.58 4.39
N ARG A 84 -9.49 4.29 4.03
CA ARG A 84 -10.74 3.53 3.95
C ARG A 84 -11.41 3.38 5.32
N ALA A 85 -10.63 3.08 6.36
CA ALA A 85 -11.16 2.98 7.72
C ALA A 85 -11.80 4.31 8.19
N HIS A 86 -11.19 5.44 7.85
CA HIS A 86 -11.78 6.76 8.13
C HIS A 86 -13.07 7.01 7.34
N LEU A 87 -13.12 6.66 6.06
CA LEU A 87 -14.32 6.81 5.24
C LEU A 87 -15.48 5.94 5.76
N ASP A 88 -15.21 4.68 6.10
CA ASP A 88 -16.23 3.78 6.63
C ASP A 88 -16.73 4.26 8.02
N ALA A 89 -15.83 4.83 8.84
CA ALA A 89 -16.21 5.43 10.12
C ALA A 89 -17.12 6.67 9.98
N LEU A 90 -16.92 7.48 8.92
CA LEU A 90 -17.77 8.64 8.62
C LEU A 90 -19.14 8.23 8.06
N GLY A 91 -19.19 7.11 7.34
CA GLY A 91 -20.38 6.62 6.63
C GLY A 91 -21.43 5.90 7.47
N VAL A 92 -21.45 6.05 8.81
CA VAL A 92 -22.43 5.44 9.73
C VAL A 92 -22.29 3.91 9.90
N GLN A 93 -21.37 3.24 9.20
CA GLN A 93 -21.09 1.82 9.46
C GLN A 93 -20.37 1.68 10.80
N ALA A 94 -20.99 0.96 11.74
CA ALA A 94 -20.35 0.52 12.97
C ALA A 94 -19.07 -0.22 12.57
N LEU A 95 -17.91 0.30 13.00
CA LEU A 95 -16.58 -0.24 12.68
C LEU A 95 -16.60 -1.76 12.88
N PRO A 96 -16.59 -2.56 11.80
CA PRO A 96 -16.95 -3.96 11.91
C PRO A 96 -15.94 -4.69 12.80
N ARG A 97 -16.43 -5.45 13.78
CA ARG A 97 -15.60 -6.37 14.61
C ARG A 97 -15.29 -7.65 13.80
N GLU A 98 -14.96 -7.49 12.53
CA GLU A 98 -14.78 -8.58 11.58
C GLU A 98 -13.44 -9.30 11.74
N LYS A 99 -13.41 -10.56 11.30
CA LYS A 99 -12.20 -11.37 11.20
C LYS A 99 -11.26 -10.79 10.14
N PHE A 100 -9.96 -11.03 10.28
CA PHE A 100 -8.93 -10.52 9.36
C PHE A 100 -9.20 -10.88 7.90
N VAL A 101 -9.58 -12.13 7.64
CA VAL A 101 -9.88 -12.64 6.30
C VAL A 101 -11.02 -11.85 5.67
N THR A 102 -12.11 -11.63 6.42
CA THR A 102 -13.26 -10.86 5.96
C THR A 102 -12.84 -9.45 5.58
N THR A 103 -12.05 -8.77 6.42
CA THR A 103 -11.52 -7.44 6.08
C THR A 103 -10.68 -7.46 4.80
N ALA A 104 -9.80 -8.45 4.64
CA ALA A 104 -8.90 -8.55 3.51
C ALA A 104 -9.66 -8.75 2.18
N VAL A 105 -10.77 -9.48 2.19
CA VAL A 105 -11.59 -9.72 0.98
C VAL A 105 -12.68 -8.68 0.74
N SER A 106 -12.92 -7.78 1.70
CA SER A 106 -13.97 -6.76 1.62
C SER A 106 -13.40 -5.33 1.50
N HIS A 107 -14.26 -4.32 1.65
CA HIS A 107 -13.90 -2.89 1.61
C HIS A 107 -13.16 -2.44 0.34
N ALA A 108 -13.32 -3.14 -0.79
CA ALA A 108 -12.56 -2.92 -2.03
C ALA A 108 -11.03 -3.00 -1.84
N ILE A 109 -10.53 -3.71 -0.83
CA ILE A 109 -9.09 -3.96 -0.62
C ILE A 109 -8.53 -4.86 -1.73
N PRO A 110 -9.17 -5.97 -2.14
CA PRO A 110 -8.65 -6.83 -3.21
C PRO A 110 -8.48 -6.07 -4.52
N LEU A 111 -9.49 -5.31 -4.93
CA LEU A 111 -9.46 -4.52 -6.16
C LEU A 111 -8.30 -3.52 -6.17
N ARG A 112 -8.10 -2.79 -5.07
CA ARG A 112 -6.99 -1.83 -4.93
C ARG A 112 -5.63 -2.51 -4.91
N SER A 113 -5.56 -3.72 -4.36
CA SER A 113 -4.33 -4.51 -4.30
C SER A 113 -3.98 -5.10 -5.67
N VAL A 114 -4.98 -5.55 -6.43
CA VAL A 114 -4.82 -5.96 -7.83
C VAL A 114 -4.37 -4.78 -8.69
N ALA A 115 -5.00 -3.62 -8.55
CA ALA A 115 -4.57 -2.41 -9.26
C ALA A 115 -3.11 -2.04 -8.95
N MET A 116 -2.69 -2.17 -7.69
CA MET A 116 -1.28 -2.00 -7.31
C MET A 116 -0.36 -3.02 -7.96
N GLY A 117 -0.76 -4.31 -7.96
CA GLY A 117 -0.07 -5.37 -8.68
C GLY A 117 0.15 -5.03 -10.15
N LEU A 118 -0.90 -4.57 -10.82
CA LEU A 118 -0.86 -4.20 -12.24
C LEU A 118 0.03 -2.99 -12.50
N ILE A 119 -0.12 -1.91 -11.71
CA ILE A 119 0.66 -0.68 -11.90
C ILE A 119 2.14 -0.94 -11.63
N VAL A 120 2.45 -1.49 -10.46
CA VAL A 120 3.83 -1.71 -10.04
C VAL A 120 4.48 -2.80 -10.88
N GLY A 121 3.76 -3.89 -11.15
CA GLY A 121 4.24 -4.97 -12.01
C GLY A 121 4.53 -4.50 -13.43
N SER A 122 3.66 -3.66 -14.01
CA SER A 122 3.90 -3.07 -15.33
C SER A 122 5.15 -2.19 -15.31
N VAL A 123 5.29 -1.28 -14.34
CA VAL A 123 6.45 -0.40 -14.21
C VAL A 123 7.74 -1.21 -14.05
N ASN A 124 7.76 -2.19 -13.13
CA ASN A 124 8.94 -3.00 -12.88
C ASN A 124 9.32 -3.83 -14.13
N THR A 125 8.32 -4.40 -14.80
CA THR A 125 8.53 -5.17 -16.04
C THR A 125 9.08 -4.28 -17.14
N SER A 126 8.54 -3.08 -17.34
CA SER A 126 9.06 -2.12 -18.32
C SER A 126 10.51 -1.75 -18.04
N ILE A 127 10.89 -1.56 -16.78
CA ILE A 127 12.28 -1.24 -16.42
C ILE A 127 13.20 -2.43 -16.70
N VAL A 128 12.80 -3.66 -16.32
CA VAL A 128 13.60 -4.86 -16.57
C VAL A 128 13.77 -5.11 -18.08
N VAL A 129 12.69 -4.99 -18.85
CA VAL A 129 12.73 -5.14 -20.32
C VAL A 129 13.62 -4.06 -20.94
N PHE A 130 13.48 -2.81 -20.50
CA PHE A 130 14.31 -1.70 -20.99
C PHE A 130 15.79 -1.91 -20.67
N ALA A 131 16.13 -2.31 -19.45
CA ALA A 131 17.50 -2.62 -19.05
C ALA A 131 18.09 -3.77 -19.89
N ALA A 132 17.32 -4.84 -20.10
CA ALA A 132 17.73 -5.95 -20.95
C ALA A 132 17.99 -5.53 -22.41
N LEU A 133 17.14 -4.66 -22.96
CA LEU A 133 17.33 -4.08 -24.30
C LEU A 133 18.61 -3.24 -24.40
N MET A 134 18.91 -2.44 -23.36
CA MET A 134 20.14 -1.63 -23.33
C MET A 134 21.41 -2.48 -23.25
N ASP A 135 21.36 -3.62 -22.57
CA ASP A 135 22.48 -4.56 -22.46
C ASP A 135 22.61 -5.50 -23.67
N GLY A 136 21.76 -5.34 -24.70
CA GLY A 136 21.75 -6.20 -25.89
C GLY A 136 21.29 -7.63 -25.61
N ALA A 137 20.58 -7.86 -24.50
CA ALA A 137 20.13 -9.17 -24.10
C ALA A 137 18.93 -9.66 -24.94
N ASP A 138 18.87 -10.97 -25.15
CA ASP A 138 17.73 -11.61 -25.81
C ASP A 138 16.51 -11.66 -24.86
N LEU A 139 15.42 -11.01 -25.25
CA LEU A 139 14.18 -10.97 -24.45
C LEU A 139 13.57 -12.36 -24.27
N ALA A 140 13.83 -13.30 -25.18
CA ALA A 140 13.33 -14.67 -25.06
C ALA A 140 13.90 -15.41 -23.84
N ASN A 141 15.05 -14.96 -23.34
CA ASN A 141 15.72 -15.54 -22.17
C ASN A 141 15.39 -14.82 -20.85
N LEU A 142 14.49 -13.83 -20.87
CA LEU A 142 14.04 -13.20 -19.63
C LEU A 142 13.30 -14.21 -18.76
N PRO A 143 13.69 -14.40 -17.48
CA PRO A 143 13.04 -15.38 -16.64
C PRO A 143 11.57 -15.00 -16.40
N ALA A 144 10.65 -15.81 -16.93
CA ALA A 144 9.21 -15.59 -16.76
C ALA A 144 8.80 -15.50 -15.28
N ALA A 145 9.53 -16.21 -14.40
CA ALA A 145 9.36 -16.12 -12.95
C ALA A 145 9.65 -14.71 -12.39
N LEU A 146 10.67 -14.01 -12.92
CA LEU A 146 11.01 -12.63 -12.52
C LEU A 146 9.91 -11.63 -12.95
N ILE A 147 9.27 -11.88 -14.09
CA ILE A 147 8.15 -11.07 -14.57
C ILE A 147 6.92 -11.37 -13.72
N GLY A 148 6.58 -12.65 -13.49
CA GLY A 148 5.43 -13.05 -12.69
C GLY A 148 5.47 -12.50 -11.25
N GLN A 149 6.61 -12.58 -10.58
CA GLN A 149 6.75 -12.02 -9.22
C GLN A 149 6.54 -10.51 -9.16
N ALA A 150 6.82 -9.78 -10.25
CA ALA A 150 6.67 -8.32 -10.29
C ALA A 150 5.20 -7.90 -10.14
N PHE A 151 4.25 -8.75 -10.54
CA PHE A 151 2.81 -8.50 -10.37
C PHE A 151 2.26 -9.09 -9.07
N VAL A 152 2.67 -10.31 -8.75
CA VAL A 152 2.13 -11.06 -7.61
C VAL A 152 2.57 -10.45 -6.28
N LEU A 153 3.85 -10.08 -6.13
CA LEU A 153 4.35 -9.57 -4.86
C LEU A 153 3.68 -8.25 -4.45
N PRO A 154 3.58 -7.21 -5.32
CA PRO A 154 2.91 -5.98 -4.94
C PRO A 154 1.43 -6.18 -4.64
N MET A 155 0.76 -7.12 -5.32
CA MET A 155 -0.63 -7.47 -5.02
C MET A 155 -0.77 -8.07 -3.62
N LEU A 156 0.03 -9.07 -3.27
CA LEU A 156 -0.04 -9.74 -1.96
C LEU A 156 0.35 -8.78 -0.83
N PHE A 157 1.42 -8.01 -0.99
CA PHE A 157 1.81 -7.00 -0.01
C PHE A 157 0.76 -5.91 0.11
N GLY A 158 0.15 -5.49 -1.00
CA GLY A 158 -0.92 -4.52 -1.00
C GLY A 158 -2.11 -4.98 -0.19
N LEU A 159 -2.55 -6.21 -0.41
CA LEU A 159 -3.68 -6.84 0.28
C LEU A 159 -3.45 -6.91 1.79
N ILE A 160 -2.33 -7.49 2.19
CA ILE A 160 -1.98 -7.69 3.61
C ILE A 160 -1.78 -6.35 4.30
N SER A 161 -1.03 -5.44 3.69
CA SER A 161 -0.70 -4.13 4.26
C SER A 161 -1.94 -3.24 4.43
N GLN A 162 -2.84 -3.22 3.43
CA GLN A 162 -4.12 -2.52 3.51
C GLN A 162 -5.01 -3.12 4.61
N ALA A 163 -5.14 -4.44 4.68
CA ALA A 163 -5.99 -5.11 5.68
C ALA A 163 -5.51 -4.86 7.12
N ILE A 164 -4.19 -4.96 7.38
CA ILE A 164 -3.61 -4.68 8.69
C ILE A 164 -3.84 -3.21 9.08
N SER A 165 -3.59 -2.29 8.15
CA SER A 165 -3.67 -0.86 8.41
C SER A 165 -5.10 -0.39 8.62
N TYR A 166 -6.03 -0.93 7.84
CA TYR A 166 -7.46 -0.74 8.03
C TYR A 166 -7.89 -1.14 9.43
N ARG A 167 -7.61 -2.38 9.86
CA ARG A 167 -8.03 -2.88 11.18
C ARG A 167 -7.42 -2.07 12.32
N ARG A 168 -6.17 -1.63 12.17
CA ARG A 168 -5.50 -0.79 13.16
C ARG A 168 -6.17 0.57 13.28
N ALA A 169 -6.42 1.23 12.16
CA ALA A 169 -7.13 2.52 12.14
C ALA A 169 -8.54 2.38 12.70
N ALA A 170 -9.28 1.35 12.29
CA ALA A 170 -10.61 1.04 12.78
C ALA A 170 -10.65 0.89 14.32
N ARG A 171 -9.72 0.14 14.91
CA ARG A 171 -9.64 -0.01 16.37
C ARG A 171 -9.36 1.31 17.09
N LEU A 172 -8.46 2.13 16.55
CA LEU A 172 -8.12 3.42 17.15
C LEU A 172 -9.32 4.39 17.12
N ILE A 173 -10.05 4.43 16.00
CA ILE A 173 -11.25 5.25 15.85
C ILE A 173 -12.35 4.78 16.81
N ALA A 174 -12.57 3.46 16.92
CA ALA A 174 -13.56 2.90 17.84
C ALA A 174 -13.25 3.21 19.31
N GLY A 175 -11.98 3.03 19.73
CA GLY A 175 -11.55 3.35 21.09
C GLY A 175 -11.73 4.83 21.44
N ARG A 176 -11.41 5.74 20.49
CA ARG A 176 -11.59 7.18 20.69
C ARG A 176 -13.06 7.56 20.90
N ARG A 177 -13.98 7.00 20.11
CA ARG A 177 -15.42 7.23 20.27
C ARG A 177 -15.96 6.78 21.62
N GLN A 178 -15.47 5.65 22.16
CA GLN A 178 -15.87 5.17 23.48
C GLN A 178 -15.44 6.13 24.60
N ILE A 179 -14.22 6.68 24.50
CA ILE A 179 -13.71 7.66 25.46
C ILE A 179 -14.54 8.95 25.40
N GLU A 180 -14.83 9.46 24.19
CA GLU A 180 -15.64 10.66 24.00
C GLU A 180 -17.08 10.46 24.52
N ALA A 181 -17.69 9.31 24.28
CA ALA A 181 -19.02 8.98 24.82
C ALA A 181 -19.03 8.88 26.36
N ALA A 182 -17.99 8.28 26.95
CA ALA A 182 -17.85 8.20 28.41
C ALA A 182 -17.59 9.57 29.07
N ALA A 183 -17.00 10.52 28.33
CA ALA A 183 -16.76 11.88 28.79
C ALA A 183 -18.01 12.78 28.68
N MET A 184 -18.89 12.56 27.70
CA MET A 184 -20.15 13.32 27.54
C MET A 184 -21.31 12.79 28.39
N GLY A 185 -21.21 11.57 28.92
CA GLY A 185 -22.17 10.98 29.86
C GLY A 185 -21.89 11.31 31.33
N LYS A 186 -20.95 12.21 31.61
CA LYS A 186 -20.64 12.78 32.92
C LYS A 186 -20.90 14.28 32.88
#